data_AF-A0A7V3DYW4-F1
#
_entry.id   AF-A0A7V3DYW4-F1
#
_cell.length_a   1.000
_cell.length_b   1.000
_cell.length_c   1.000
_cell.angle_alpha   90.00
_cell.angle_beta   90.00
_cell.angle_gamma   90.00
#
_symmetry.space_group_name_H-M   'P 1'
#
loop_
_entity.id
_entity.type
_entity.pdbx_description
1 polymer ?
#
loop_
_entity_poly.entity_id
_entity_poly.type
_entity_poly.pdbx_seq_one_letter_code
_entity_poly.pdbx_strand_id
1 'polypeptide(L)'
;MGDLQQCGRGAYPGETPGTADWLIGEDSWLYTVALRDMRDPANPATVGAGNERASRYKGTYWYEGNDDNSGVHWNAGVQNHFFYLLCEGGSGNNDGLAYNLTGLGVASAEQIAYRALAFYCTPDTDYPAARSAWLSAAQDLNPAWVAPVAAAWSAVGVGPLTISPSTKASFRGLEGGPFLPAARTYTLANGDLTSVNWTASASQPWVTVSPASGAIAADGAANIQISINAAANALARGLYSAEVTFTNVADGLTWTIPVELNSGATDYFTELFDAADNDLDNMSLMFIPDGSPSYYTVERSVASTFPASPSGGTALDLADDDFAEATLTDGAQVSLYGTAYNRFYIGSNGYLTFGQGEWAFYESIAKHFVLPRVAALFDDLDPASGGAVSWKQMSDRAVVTWQNVPQYGMSGANSFQIELFFDGRIRITWLGISATDGLAGFSEGEWLPAGFFESDLSAYNAAITDDLELITYGGLVGSGMEGGPFTPASKTYTLRNNGAAPVDWTATPSAPWLTATPSNGTLDAGQQADVVVAIPGSHTPTGPGKAFSTISK
;
A
#
# COMPACT_ATOMS: atom_id res chain seq x y z
N MET A 1 -46.48 54.00 7.94
CA MET A 1 -45.32 54.74 8.49
C MET A 1 -44.91 54.01 9.76
N GLY A 2 -44.10 52.98 9.61
CA GLY A 2 -43.52 52.21 10.72
C GLY A 2 -42.02 52.46 10.70
N ASP A 3 -41.46 52.66 11.89
CA ASP A 3 -40.10 53.10 12.18
C ASP A 3 -39.03 52.66 11.17
N LEU A 4 -38.54 53.63 10.41
CA LEU A 4 -37.14 53.60 9.97
C LEU A 4 -36.32 53.89 11.22
N GLN A 5 -35.49 52.92 11.62
CA GLN A 5 -34.47 53.10 12.64
C GLN A 5 -33.72 54.40 12.35
N GLN A 6 -33.84 55.38 13.25
CA GLN A 6 -33.16 56.66 13.11
C GLN A 6 -31.67 56.41 12.89
N CYS A 7 -31.06 57.10 11.93
CA CYS A 7 -29.62 57.04 11.67
C CYS A 7 -28.87 57.42 12.96
N GLY A 8 -28.42 56.41 13.70
CA GLY A 8 -27.68 56.54 14.97
C GLY A 8 -26.27 57.08 14.80
N ARG A 9 -26.02 57.94 13.79
CA ARG A 9 -24.70 58.50 13.47
C ARG A 9 -24.03 59.17 14.66
N GLY A 10 -24.80 59.78 15.56
CA GLY A 10 -24.31 60.41 16.79
C GLY A 10 -24.07 59.47 17.97
N ALA A 11 -24.28 58.15 17.81
CA ALA A 11 -23.99 57.14 18.83
C ALA A 11 -22.74 56.30 18.49
N TYR A 12 -22.14 56.48 17.30
CA TYR A 12 -20.89 55.81 16.94
C TYR A 12 -19.70 56.57 17.51
N PRO A 13 -18.72 55.90 18.12
CA PRO A 13 -17.50 56.54 18.58
C PRO A 13 -16.72 57.08 17.38
N GLY A 14 -16.78 58.39 17.14
CA GLY A 14 -15.94 59.08 16.14
C GLY A 14 -16.61 60.21 15.36
N GLU A 15 -17.94 60.18 15.16
CA GLU A 15 -18.75 61.15 14.39
C GLU A 15 -18.26 61.51 12.95
N THR A 16 -17.13 60.97 12.50
CA THR A 16 -16.60 61.11 11.14
C THR A 16 -17.05 59.96 10.25
N PRO A 17 -17.30 60.19 8.94
CA PRO A 17 -17.46 59.09 7.97
C PRO A 17 -16.22 58.18 8.03
N GLY A 18 -16.43 56.86 8.05
CA GLY A 18 -15.35 55.88 7.92
C GLY A 18 -14.45 56.19 6.73
N THR A 19 -13.14 56.05 6.94
CA THR A 19 -12.13 56.14 5.88
C THR A 19 -11.88 54.75 5.31
N ALA A 20 -11.62 54.63 4.00
CA ALA A 20 -11.15 53.37 3.45
C ALA A 20 -9.76 53.05 4.05
N ASP A 21 -9.74 52.22 5.08
CA ASP A 21 -8.59 52.00 5.96
C ASP A 21 -8.21 50.52 6.07
N TRP A 22 -8.83 49.68 5.24
CA TRP A 22 -8.64 48.23 5.18
C TRP A 22 -9.06 47.47 6.45
N LEU A 23 -9.77 48.14 7.36
CA LEU A 23 -10.45 47.51 8.48
C LEU A 23 -11.89 47.15 8.08
N ILE A 24 -12.43 46.14 8.76
CA ILE A 24 -13.82 45.74 8.59
C ILE A 24 -14.50 45.81 9.95
N GLY A 25 -15.52 46.67 10.06
CA GLY A 25 -16.42 46.76 11.20
C GLY A 25 -15.92 47.64 12.35
N GLU A 26 -14.81 48.35 12.18
CA GLU A 26 -14.20 49.30 13.11
C GLU A 26 -15.16 50.40 13.60
N ASP A 27 -16.06 50.87 12.73
CA ASP A 27 -17.08 51.85 13.10
C ASP A 27 -18.27 51.25 13.88
N SER A 28 -18.28 49.92 14.10
CA SER A 28 -19.28 49.25 14.92
C SER A 28 -18.85 49.21 16.40
N TRP A 29 -19.81 49.03 17.31
CA TRP A 29 -19.52 48.94 18.75
C TRP A 29 -18.81 47.62 19.09
N LEU A 30 -17.50 47.57 18.84
CA LEU A 30 -16.62 46.42 19.07
C LEU A 30 -15.81 46.60 20.36
N TYR A 31 -15.36 45.47 20.92
CA TYR A 31 -14.38 45.44 22.02
C TYR A 31 -12.93 45.46 21.52
N THR A 32 -12.73 45.43 20.21
CA THR A 32 -11.45 45.41 19.48
C THR A 32 -11.41 46.60 18.51
N VAL A 33 -10.25 46.86 17.89
CA VAL A 33 -10.11 47.95 16.91
C VAL A 33 -10.94 47.68 15.65
N ALA A 34 -10.95 46.43 15.17
CA ALA A 34 -11.79 46.01 14.06
C ALA A 34 -12.24 44.55 14.24
N LEU A 35 -13.24 44.14 13.46
CA LEU A 35 -13.63 42.73 13.37
C LEU A 35 -12.63 41.94 12.52
N ARG A 36 -12.08 42.58 11.48
CA ARG A 36 -11.01 42.03 10.63
C ARG A 36 -10.09 43.15 10.15
N ASP A 37 -8.86 42.77 9.87
CA ASP A 37 -7.88 43.60 9.20
C ASP A 37 -7.51 42.92 7.88
N MET A 38 -7.76 43.59 6.75
CA MET A 38 -7.38 43.04 5.45
C MET A 38 -5.87 43.16 5.20
N ARG A 39 -5.17 44.07 5.89
CA ARG A 39 -3.73 44.31 5.70
C ARG A 39 -2.90 43.27 6.42
N ASP A 40 -3.32 42.92 7.62
CA ASP A 40 -2.68 41.89 8.43
C ASP A 40 -3.75 41.15 9.25
N PRO A 41 -4.39 40.12 8.66
CA PRO A 41 -5.43 39.34 9.33
C PRO A 41 -4.96 38.67 10.62
N ALA A 42 -3.65 38.48 10.78
CA ALA A 42 -3.02 37.84 11.91
C ALA A 42 -2.61 38.81 13.03
N ASN A 43 -2.89 40.12 12.88
CA ASN A 43 -2.43 41.14 13.84
C ASN A 43 -3.34 41.23 15.08
N PRO A 44 -2.93 40.71 16.25
CA PRO A 44 -3.76 40.75 17.45
C PRO A 44 -4.01 42.17 17.97
N ALA A 45 -3.22 43.17 17.56
CA ALA A 45 -3.44 44.55 17.97
C ALA A 45 -4.66 45.18 17.28
N THR A 46 -5.03 44.71 16.08
CA THR A 46 -6.19 45.21 15.34
C THR A 46 -7.42 44.35 15.55
N VAL A 47 -7.28 43.02 15.49
CA VAL A 47 -8.43 42.10 15.63
C VAL A 47 -8.67 41.61 17.07
N GLY A 48 -7.74 41.87 17.99
CA GLY A 48 -7.75 41.36 19.36
C GLY A 48 -7.07 39.98 19.48
N ALA A 49 -6.39 39.73 20.59
CA ALA A 49 -5.75 38.45 20.85
C ALA A 49 -6.77 37.30 20.90
N GLY A 50 -6.50 36.21 20.17
CA GLY A 50 -7.42 35.08 19.98
C GLY A 50 -8.38 35.23 18.80
N ASN A 51 -8.36 36.37 18.10
CA ASN A 51 -9.16 36.64 16.90
C ASN A 51 -8.31 36.71 15.62
N GLU A 52 -7.06 36.29 15.67
CA GLU A 52 -6.18 36.19 14.50
C GLU A 52 -6.82 35.31 13.42
N ARG A 53 -6.62 35.69 12.16
CA ARG A 53 -7.16 35.01 10.98
C ARG A 53 -6.03 34.62 10.05
N ALA A 54 -6.27 33.59 9.23
CA ALA A 54 -5.28 33.13 8.27
C ALA A 54 -4.94 34.26 7.28
N SER A 55 -3.68 34.67 7.22
CA SER A 55 -3.15 35.58 6.19
C SER A 55 -2.54 34.83 5.00
N ARG A 56 -2.27 33.53 5.19
CA ARG A 56 -1.70 32.60 4.21
C ARG A 56 -2.53 31.32 4.11
N TYR A 57 -2.72 30.84 2.89
CA TYR A 57 -3.38 29.57 2.59
C TYR A 57 -2.65 28.41 3.26
N LYS A 58 -3.38 27.63 4.07
CA LYS A 58 -2.84 26.55 4.94
C LYS A 58 -1.69 26.99 5.85
N GLY A 59 -1.70 28.26 6.24
CA GLY A 59 -0.73 28.88 7.15
C GLY A 59 -1.02 28.65 8.64
N THR A 60 -0.29 29.38 9.49
CA THR A 60 -0.32 29.27 10.97
C THR A 60 -1.74 29.35 11.57
N TYR A 61 -2.59 30.23 11.06
CA TYR A 61 -3.96 30.43 11.54
C TYR A 61 -5.04 29.83 10.62
N TRP A 62 -4.66 28.90 9.74
CA TRP A 62 -5.62 28.20 8.90
C TRP A 62 -6.55 27.32 9.73
N TYR A 63 -7.84 27.43 9.48
CA TYR A 63 -8.86 26.70 10.22
C TYR A 63 -9.32 25.46 9.46
N GLU A 64 -9.23 24.30 10.12
CA GLU A 64 -9.61 22.99 9.56
C GLU A 64 -10.81 22.34 10.30
N GLY A 65 -11.41 23.03 11.27
CA GLY A 65 -12.56 22.52 12.02
C GLY A 65 -13.89 22.66 11.27
N ASN A 66 -15.00 22.33 11.94
CA ASN A 66 -16.34 22.36 11.34
C ASN A 66 -17.15 23.61 11.70
N ASP A 67 -16.77 24.33 12.76
CA ASP A 67 -17.47 25.57 13.15
C ASP A 67 -17.44 26.62 12.04
N ASP A 68 -18.40 27.54 12.07
CA ASP A 68 -18.48 28.64 11.11
C ASP A 68 -18.47 28.16 9.65
N ASN A 69 -19.22 27.08 9.38
CA ASN A 69 -19.30 26.45 8.07
C ASN A 69 -17.91 26.08 7.53
N SER A 70 -17.09 25.40 8.35
CA SER A 70 -15.68 25.10 8.07
C SER A 70 -14.80 26.34 7.95
N GLY A 71 -15.08 27.33 8.79
CA GLY A 71 -14.28 28.52 9.00
C GLY A 71 -14.29 29.51 7.84
N VAL A 72 -15.46 29.77 7.24
CA VAL A 72 -15.58 30.74 6.15
C VAL A 72 -15.07 32.12 6.57
N HIS A 73 -15.30 32.51 7.82
CA HIS A 73 -14.81 33.75 8.42
C HIS A 73 -13.42 33.63 9.05
N TRP A 74 -12.84 32.44 9.13
CA TRP A 74 -11.47 32.24 9.58
C TRP A 74 -10.51 32.37 8.40
N ASN A 75 -10.81 31.59 7.36
CA ASN A 75 -9.96 31.44 6.20
C ASN A 75 -10.10 32.60 5.21
N ALA A 76 -11.19 33.38 5.24
CA ALA A 76 -11.35 34.59 4.40
C ALA A 76 -10.22 35.64 4.56
N GLY A 77 -9.47 35.60 5.66
CA GLY A 77 -8.30 36.46 5.85
C GLY A 77 -7.28 36.34 4.70
N VAL A 78 -7.15 35.16 4.09
CA VAL A 78 -6.20 34.90 3.00
C VAL A 78 -6.56 35.75 1.78
N GLN A 79 -7.83 35.72 1.37
CA GLN A 79 -8.29 36.52 0.23
C GLN A 79 -8.33 38.01 0.55
N ASN A 80 -8.59 38.39 1.81
CA ASN A 80 -8.51 39.77 2.27
C ASN A 80 -7.09 40.33 2.11
N HIS A 81 -6.09 39.58 2.59
CA HIS A 81 -4.68 39.97 2.49
C HIS A 81 -4.19 39.98 1.04
N PHE A 82 -4.61 39.00 0.24
CA PHE A 82 -4.37 39.00 -1.21
C PHE A 82 -4.88 40.29 -1.87
N PHE A 83 -6.12 40.67 -1.60
CA PHE A 83 -6.73 41.84 -2.23
C PHE A 83 -6.04 43.13 -1.79
N TYR A 84 -5.66 43.25 -0.51
CA TYR A 84 -4.83 44.36 0.00
C TYR A 84 -3.49 44.45 -0.74
N LEU A 85 -2.74 43.35 -0.81
CA LEU A 85 -1.45 43.29 -1.48
C LEU A 85 -1.56 43.59 -2.99
N LEU A 86 -2.64 43.16 -3.63
CA LEU A 86 -2.90 43.49 -5.03
C LEU A 86 -3.14 44.99 -5.21
N CYS A 87 -3.86 45.64 -4.28
CA CYS A 87 -4.18 47.06 -4.37
C CYS A 87 -2.98 47.95 -4.05
N GLU A 88 -2.37 47.73 -2.88
CA GLU A 88 -1.36 48.62 -2.29
C GLU A 88 0.08 48.16 -2.55
N GLY A 89 0.28 46.86 -2.76
CA GLY A 89 1.61 46.25 -2.83
C GLY A 89 2.28 46.20 -1.46
N GLY A 90 3.61 46.32 -1.45
CA GLY A 90 4.44 46.31 -0.26
C GLY A 90 5.49 45.20 -0.27
N SER A 91 6.31 45.15 0.77
CA SER A 91 7.36 44.14 0.93
C SER A 91 7.41 43.65 2.36
N GLY A 92 7.61 42.35 2.57
CA GLY A 92 7.67 41.79 3.91
C GLY A 92 7.68 40.27 3.93
N ASN A 93 7.22 39.72 5.04
CA ASN A 93 6.99 38.30 5.23
C ASN A 93 5.53 38.08 5.61
N ASN A 94 4.84 37.21 4.87
CA ASN A 94 3.50 36.74 5.21
C ASN A 94 3.59 35.27 5.59
N ASP A 95 3.63 35.00 6.90
CA ASP A 95 3.60 33.64 7.45
C ASP A 95 4.63 32.70 6.79
N GLY A 96 5.90 33.15 6.80
CA GLY A 96 7.00 32.43 6.19
C GLY A 96 7.25 32.72 4.70
N LEU A 97 6.35 33.42 4.00
CA LEU A 97 6.55 33.81 2.59
C LEU A 97 7.09 35.23 2.47
N ALA A 98 8.30 35.38 1.93
CA ALA A 98 8.80 36.69 1.54
C ALA A 98 8.06 37.21 0.30
N TYR A 99 7.68 38.48 0.30
CA TYR A 99 7.07 39.13 -0.86
C TYR A 99 7.63 40.54 -1.08
N ASN A 100 7.58 40.98 -2.34
CA ASN A 100 7.90 42.34 -2.76
C ASN A 100 7.06 42.69 -3.99
N LEU A 101 5.98 43.43 -3.78
CA LEU A 101 4.92 43.67 -4.74
C LEU A 101 4.74 45.17 -4.98
N THR A 102 4.47 45.51 -6.24
CA THR A 102 3.98 46.84 -6.60
C THR A 102 2.46 46.78 -6.71
N GLY A 103 1.76 47.66 -5.98
CA GLY A 103 0.30 47.71 -6.00
C GLY A 103 -0.25 48.07 -7.38
N LEU A 104 -1.30 47.38 -7.79
CA LEU A 104 -2.04 47.63 -9.02
C LEU A 104 -3.04 48.79 -8.87
N GLY A 105 -3.45 49.09 -7.63
CA GLY A 105 -4.45 50.09 -7.29
C GLY A 105 -5.88 49.53 -7.22
N VAL A 106 -6.67 50.09 -6.31
CA VAL A 106 -8.05 49.66 -6.00
C VAL A 106 -8.95 49.64 -7.24
N ALA A 107 -8.90 50.68 -8.07
CA ALA A 107 -9.76 50.81 -9.25
C ALA A 107 -9.54 49.69 -10.28
N SER A 108 -8.32 49.14 -10.38
CA SER A 108 -8.03 48.00 -11.25
C SER A 108 -8.41 46.69 -10.56
N ALA A 109 -8.06 46.54 -9.28
CA ALA A 109 -8.32 45.33 -8.52
C ALA A 109 -9.83 45.04 -8.37
N GLU A 110 -10.67 46.06 -8.17
CA GLU A 110 -12.13 45.89 -8.04
C GLU A 110 -12.77 45.38 -9.35
N GLN A 111 -12.27 45.80 -10.51
CA GLN A 111 -12.76 45.34 -11.80
C GLN A 111 -12.43 43.86 -12.01
N ILE A 112 -11.23 43.45 -11.62
CA ILE A 112 -10.80 42.04 -11.65
C ILE A 112 -11.66 41.22 -10.69
N ALA A 113 -11.86 41.70 -9.45
CA ALA A 113 -12.66 41.03 -8.43
C ALA A 113 -14.09 40.76 -8.91
N TYR A 114 -14.75 41.80 -9.44
CA TYR A 114 -16.11 41.70 -9.96
C TYR A 114 -16.18 40.72 -11.14
N ARG A 115 -15.24 40.80 -12.09
CA ARG A 115 -15.23 39.92 -13.26
C ARG A 115 -14.96 38.47 -12.88
N ALA A 116 -14.00 38.21 -11.98
CA ALA A 116 -13.70 36.88 -11.48
C ALA A 116 -14.93 36.24 -10.85
N LEU A 117 -15.58 36.96 -9.93
CA LEU A 117 -16.79 36.49 -9.24
C LEU A 117 -17.96 36.25 -10.19
N ALA A 118 -18.22 37.18 -11.12
CA ALA A 118 -19.43 37.14 -11.94
C ALA A 118 -19.36 36.17 -13.13
N PHE A 119 -18.15 35.85 -13.63
CA PHE A 119 -17.99 35.12 -14.89
C PHE A 119 -17.17 33.83 -14.79
N TYR A 120 -16.33 33.66 -13.76
CA TYR A 120 -15.43 32.52 -13.66
C TYR A 120 -15.66 31.67 -12.41
N CYS A 121 -16.00 32.30 -11.29
CA CYS A 121 -16.35 31.54 -10.09
C CYS A 121 -17.67 30.78 -10.27
N THR A 122 -17.70 29.58 -9.71
CA THR A 122 -18.85 28.68 -9.58
C THR A 122 -19.15 28.46 -8.08
N PRO A 123 -20.27 27.81 -7.72
CA PRO A 123 -20.55 27.45 -6.33
C PRO A 123 -19.46 26.61 -5.64
N ASP A 124 -18.63 25.88 -6.42
CA ASP A 124 -17.59 24.98 -5.92
C ASP A 124 -16.16 25.57 -6.02
N THR A 125 -16.03 26.88 -6.27
CA THR A 125 -14.71 27.51 -6.44
C THR A 125 -13.93 27.56 -5.13
N ASP A 126 -12.82 26.84 -5.10
CA ASP A 126 -11.82 26.86 -4.02
C ASP A 126 -10.72 27.91 -4.26
N TYR A 127 -9.69 27.94 -3.40
CA TYR A 127 -8.60 28.92 -3.51
C TYR A 127 -7.78 28.81 -4.81
N PRO A 128 -7.29 27.63 -5.22
CA PRO A 128 -6.64 27.48 -6.52
C PRO A 128 -7.54 27.86 -7.70
N ALA A 129 -8.81 27.45 -7.70
CA ALA A 129 -9.75 27.84 -8.76
C ALA A 129 -10.03 29.35 -8.76
N ALA A 130 -10.08 29.99 -7.58
CA ALA A 130 -10.19 31.43 -7.45
C ALA A 130 -8.96 32.13 -8.04
N ARG A 131 -7.75 31.62 -7.83
CA ARG A 131 -6.55 32.14 -8.51
C ARG A 131 -6.73 32.10 -10.03
N SER A 132 -7.10 30.96 -10.61
CA SER A 132 -7.32 30.83 -12.05
C SER A 132 -8.41 31.77 -12.57
N ALA A 133 -9.51 31.95 -11.82
CA ALA A 133 -10.59 32.88 -12.13
C ALA A 133 -10.11 34.34 -12.17
N TRP A 134 -9.30 34.76 -11.19
CA TRP A 134 -8.74 36.10 -11.13
C TRP A 134 -7.70 36.36 -12.23
N LEU A 135 -6.87 35.37 -12.57
CA LEU A 135 -5.92 35.48 -13.68
C LEU A 135 -6.64 35.60 -15.02
N SER A 136 -7.70 34.82 -15.24
CA SER A 136 -8.54 34.90 -16.45
C SER A 136 -9.25 36.25 -16.54
N ALA A 137 -9.80 36.75 -15.44
CA ALA A 137 -10.40 38.07 -15.37
C ALA A 137 -9.40 39.19 -15.67
N ALA A 138 -8.18 39.10 -15.13
CA ALA A 138 -7.10 40.04 -15.43
C ALA A 138 -6.69 39.97 -16.90
N GLN A 139 -6.54 38.76 -17.46
CA GLN A 139 -6.19 38.54 -18.87
C GLN A 139 -7.18 39.20 -19.83
N ASP A 140 -8.47 39.10 -19.53
CA ASP A 140 -9.55 39.71 -20.32
C ASP A 140 -9.57 41.25 -20.24
N LEU A 141 -9.33 41.80 -19.04
CA LEU A 141 -9.40 43.24 -18.81
C LEU A 141 -8.14 43.95 -19.29
N ASN A 142 -6.96 43.41 -18.94
CA ASN A 142 -5.66 43.90 -19.36
C ASN A 142 -4.59 42.82 -19.11
N PRO A 143 -3.98 42.23 -20.15
CA PRO A 143 -2.96 41.19 -20.02
C PRO A 143 -1.75 41.59 -19.13
N ALA A 144 -1.46 42.89 -19.01
CA ALA A 144 -0.39 43.38 -18.11
C ALA A 144 -0.71 43.18 -16.61
N TRP A 145 -1.96 42.92 -16.25
CA TRP A 145 -2.41 42.73 -14.87
C TRP A 145 -2.26 41.29 -14.38
N VAL A 146 -2.04 40.32 -15.28
CA VAL A 146 -1.91 38.89 -14.94
C VAL A 146 -0.74 38.65 -13.98
N ALA A 147 0.43 39.20 -14.28
CA ALA A 147 1.63 38.99 -13.45
C ALA A 147 1.49 39.59 -12.02
N PRO A 148 1.00 40.83 -11.83
CA PRO A 148 0.69 41.35 -10.49
C PRO A 148 -0.32 40.49 -9.71
N VAL A 149 -1.38 40.00 -10.36
CA VAL A 149 -2.39 39.14 -9.72
C VAL A 149 -1.78 37.80 -9.30
N ALA A 150 -0.99 37.18 -10.18
CA ALA A 150 -0.27 35.94 -9.88
C ALA A 150 0.70 36.13 -8.69
N ALA A 151 1.43 37.24 -8.68
CA ALA A 151 2.39 37.54 -7.60
C ALA A 151 1.68 37.77 -6.25
N ALA A 152 0.55 38.48 -6.24
CA ALA A 152 -0.25 38.70 -5.03
C ALA A 152 -0.85 37.39 -4.48
N TRP A 153 -1.38 36.51 -5.34
CA TRP A 153 -1.87 35.19 -4.91
C TRP A 153 -0.75 34.33 -4.33
N SER A 154 0.43 34.37 -4.96
CA SER A 154 1.59 33.62 -4.48
C SER A 154 2.08 34.14 -3.12
N ALA A 155 2.00 35.44 -2.87
CA ALA A 155 2.33 36.06 -1.57
C ALA A 155 1.40 35.62 -0.42
N VAL A 156 0.21 35.10 -0.73
CA VAL A 156 -0.70 34.48 0.26
C VAL A 156 -0.71 32.96 0.21
N GLY A 157 0.27 32.33 -0.46
CA GLY A 157 0.44 30.88 -0.48
C GLY A 157 -0.45 30.12 -1.44
N VAL A 158 -1.17 30.81 -2.33
CA VAL A 158 -1.95 30.17 -3.41
C VAL A 158 -1.15 30.26 -4.70
N GLY A 159 -0.36 29.23 -4.98
CA GLY A 159 0.43 29.14 -6.19
C GLY A 159 -0.30 28.42 -7.34
N PRO A 160 0.39 28.23 -8.48
CA PRO A 160 -0.21 27.65 -9.68
C PRO A 160 -0.38 26.14 -9.63
N LEU A 161 0.43 25.44 -8.82
CA LEU A 161 0.43 23.99 -8.76
C LEU A 161 -0.60 23.49 -7.75
N THR A 162 -1.41 22.52 -8.15
CA THR A 162 -2.27 21.76 -7.24
C THR A 162 -1.92 20.29 -7.31
N ILE A 163 -2.07 19.58 -6.19
CA ILE A 163 -1.80 18.15 -6.10
C ILE A 163 -3.05 17.39 -5.64
N SER A 164 -3.37 16.31 -6.33
CA SER A 164 -4.51 15.44 -6.02
C SER A 164 -4.14 13.95 -6.15
N PRO A 165 -4.50 13.08 -5.21
CA PRO A 165 -5.10 13.42 -3.92
C PRO A 165 -4.10 14.19 -3.03
N SER A 166 -4.57 14.86 -1.98
CA SER A 166 -3.69 15.51 -1.00
C SER A 166 -3.42 14.64 0.24
N THR A 167 -3.89 13.39 0.21
CA THR A 167 -3.76 12.43 1.30
C THR A 167 -2.36 11.83 1.38
N LYS A 168 -2.00 11.32 2.57
CA LYS A 168 -0.72 10.64 2.79
C LYS A 168 -0.51 9.45 1.86
N ALA A 169 0.73 9.23 1.44
CA ALA A 169 1.14 8.03 0.73
C ALA A 169 1.52 6.95 1.78
N SER A 170 0.60 6.02 2.06
CA SER A 170 0.86 4.92 2.99
C SER A 170 1.28 3.65 2.25
N PHE A 171 2.38 3.07 2.74
CA PHE A 171 3.01 1.83 2.30
C PHE A 171 3.23 0.90 3.49
N ARG A 172 3.29 -0.41 3.25
CA ARG A 172 3.71 -1.38 4.26
C ARG A 172 4.22 -2.65 3.62
N GLY A 173 4.89 -3.50 4.38
CA GLY A 173 5.36 -4.79 3.90
C GLY A 173 6.07 -5.55 4.99
N LEU A 174 6.54 -6.75 4.65
CA LEU A 174 7.42 -7.52 5.52
C LEU A 174 8.74 -6.77 5.75
N GLU A 175 9.47 -7.16 6.79
CA GLU A 175 10.86 -6.73 6.94
C GLU A 175 11.67 -7.25 5.74
N GLY A 176 12.39 -6.36 5.06
CA GLY A 176 13.06 -6.69 3.79
C GLY A 176 12.20 -6.53 2.53
N GLY A 177 10.92 -6.16 2.66
CA GLY A 177 9.98 -6.01 1.55
C GLY A 177 9.43 -7.35 1.01
N PRO A 178 8.63 -7.32 -0.08
CA PRO A 178 8.24 -6.14 -0.85
C PRO A 178 7.30 -5.21 -0.06
N PHE A 179 7.22 -3.95 -0.47
CA PHE A 179 6.34 -2.96 0.12
C PHE A 179 5.20 -2.62 -0.83
N LEU A 180 3.99 -2.63 -0.31
CA LEU A 180 2.75 -2.42 -1.04
C LEU A 180 2.01 -1.15 -0.59
N PRO A 181 1.31 -0.48 -1.52
CA PRO A 181 1.34 -0.75 -2.96
C PRO A 181 2.70 -0.39 -3.57
N ALA A 182 3.04 -0.94 -4.74
CA ALA A 182 4.34 -0.66 -5.39
C ALA A 182 4.58 0.85 -5.63
N ALA A 183 3.51 1.61 -5.89
CA ALA A 183 3.52 3.06 -5.96
C ALA A 183 2.15 3.68 -5.61
N ARG A 184 2.16 4.94 -5.22
CA ARG A 184 0.99 5.81 -5.15
C ARG A 184 1.08 6.87 -6.23
N THR A 185 0.02 7.04 -7.01
CA THR A 185 -0.05 8.04 -8.08
C THR A 185 -0.74 9.31 -7.60
N TYR A 186 -0.13 10.44 -7.92
CA TYR A 186 -0.60 11.79 -7.65
C TYR A 186 -0.65 12.58 -8.96
N THR A 187 -1.67 13.40 -9.15
CA THR A 187 -1.79 14.32 -10.26
C THR A 187 -1.34 15.70 -9.80
N LEU A 188 -0.28 16.21 -10.41
CA LEU A 188 0.16 17.59 -10.29
C LEU A 188 -0.45 18.38 -11.45
N ALA A 189 -1.27 19.39 -11.17
CA ALA A 189 -1.93 20.21 -12.17
C ALA A 189 -1.47 21.66 -12.10
N ASN A 190 -1.48 22.35 -13.24
CA ASN A 190 -1.15 23.76 -13.36
C ASN A 190 -2.41 24.57 -13.64
N GLY A 191 -2.78 25.47 -12.73
CA GLY A 191 -3.92 26.39 -12.87
C GLY A 191 -3.57 27.78 -13.43
N ASP A 192 -2.32 28.02 -13.84
CA ASP A 192 -1.91 29.29 -14.45
C ASP A 192 -1.99 29.26 -15.98
N LEU A 193 -2.06 30.46 -16.57
CA LEU A 193 -2.16 30.69 -18.02
C LEU A 193 -0.85 30.43 -18.79
N THR A 194 0.22 30.06 -18.09
CA THR A 194 1.54 29.79 -18.67
C THR A 194 2.15 28.52 -18.10
N SER A 195 3.11 27.94 -18.82
CA SER A 195 3.82 26.75 -18.35
C SER A 195 4.53 26.99 -17.02
N VAL A 196 4.44 26.02 -16.11
CA VAL A 196 5.07 26.05 -14.80
C VAL A 196 6.12 24.94 -14.68
N ASN A 197 7.34 25.33 -14.29
CA ASN A 197 8.42 24.39 -13.98
C ASN A 197 8.36 23.99 -12.51
N TRP A 198 8.54 22.71 -12.22
CA TRP A 198 8.44 22.16 -10.88
C TRP A 198 9.55 21.15 -10.60
N THR A 199 9.84 20.96 -9.31
CA THR A 199 10.74 19.92 -8.79
C THR A 199 10.07 19.20 -7.64
N ALA A 200 10.49 17.96 -7.37
CA ALA A 200 10.04 17.16 -6.24
C ALA A 200 11.25 16.51 -5.57
N SER A 201 11.23 16.43 -4.24
CA SER A 201 12.29 15.82 -3.44
C SER A 201 11.69 15.03 -2.29
N ALA A 202 12.35 13.93 -1.92
CA ALA A 202 11.97 13.12 -0.76
C ALA A 202 12.90 13.41 0.43
N SER A 203 12.35 13.45 1.64
CA SER A 203 13.12 13.69 2.87
C SER A 203 13.90 12.46 3.34
N GLN A 204 13.61 11.28 2.80
CA GLN A 204 14.23 10.01 3.17
C GLN A 204 14.73 9.24 1.93
N PRO A 205 15.86 8.52 2.02
CA PRO A 205 16.46 7.83 0.88
C PRO A 205 15.68 6.59 0.43
N TRP A 206 14.79 6.06 1.28
CA TRP A 206 13.94 4.91 0.98
C TRP A 206 12.67 5.27 0.21
N VAL A 207 12.43 6.56 -0.06
CA VAL A 207 11.33 7.04 -0.90
C VAL A 207 11.87 7.52 -2.24
N THR A 208 11.18 7.13 -3.32
CA THR A 208 11.41 7.65 -4.66
C THR A 208 10.19 8.44 -5.13
N VAL A 209 10.44 9.57 -5.80
CA VAL A 209 9.42 10.34 -6.53
C VAL A 209 9.79 10.38 -8.00
N SER A 210 8.84 10.05 -8.89
CA SER A 210 9.08 9.98 -10.34
C SER A 210 7.87 10.50 -11.14
N PRO A 211 8.05 11.44 -12.08
CA PRO A 211 9.27 12.21 -12.28
C PRO A 211 9.61 13.10 -11.06
N ALA A 212 10.89 13.42 -10.88
CA ALA A 212 11.35 14.33 -9.81
C ALA A 212 11.39 15.80 -10.25
N SER A 213 11.12 16.09 -11.52
CA SER A 213 11.02 17.45 -12.04
C SER A 213 10.32 17.45 -13.39
N GLY A 214 9.77 18.59 -13.80
CA GLY A 214 9.17 18.72 -15.12
C GLY A 214 8.64 20.13 -15.38
N ALA A 215 7.93 20.24 -16.51
CA ALA A 215 7.16 21.42 -16.88
C ALA A 215 5.73 20.99 -17.21
N ILE A 216 4.74 21.71 -16.68
CA ILE A 216 3.33 21.47 -16.96
C ILE A 216 2.84 22.68 -17.76
N ALA A 217 2.28 22.45 -18.94
CA ALA A 217 1.70 23.50 -19.78
C ALA A 217 0.53 24.21 -19.06
N ALA A 218 0.09 25.35 -19.60
CA ALA A 218 -1.12 26.02 -19.09
C ALA A 218 -2.31 25.05 -19.08
N ASP A 219 -3.06 25.03 -17.98
CA ASP A 219 -4.19 24.12 -17.72
C ASP A 219 -3.86 22.61 -17.86
N GLY A 220 -2.56 22.27 -17.86
CA GLY A 220 -2.08 20.90 -18.01
C GLY A 220 -2.01 20.16 -16.67
N ALA A 221 -1.75 18.85 -16.75
CA ALA A 221 -1.46 18.02 -15.60
C ALA A 221 -0.39 16.96 -15.91
N ALA A 222 0.25 16.44 -14.87
CA ALA A 222 1.21 15.36 -14.93
C ALA A 222 0.96 14.35 -13.80
N ASN A 223 1.07 13.06 -14.13
CA ASN A 223 1.01 11.99 -13.13
C ASN A 223 2.40 11.76 -12.54
N ILE A 224 2.48 11.76 -11.21
CA ILE A 224 3.67 11.57 -10.41
C ILE A 224 3.47 10.33 -9.54
N GLN A 225 4.45 9.46 -9.51
CA GLN A 225 4.47 8.28 -8.64
C GLN A 225 5.40 8.52 -7.45
N ILE A 226 4.89 8.24 -6.26
CA ILE A 226 5.67 8.07 -5.04
C ILE A 226 5.77 6.57 -4.78
N SER A 227 6.98 6.04 -4.55
CA SER A 227 7.21 4.62 -4.29
C SER A 227 8.26 4.39 -3.22
N ILE A 228 8.30 3.16 -2.69
CA ILE A 228 9.31 2.71 -1.74
C ILE A 228 10.37 1.93 -2.51
N ASN A 229 11.64 2.34 -2.39
CA ASN A 229 12.74 1.71 -3.12
C ASN A 229 13.51 0.70 -2.25
N ALA A 230 14.48 0.00 -2.85
CA ALA A 230 15.23 -1.07 -2.20
C ALA A 230 16.02 -0.65 -0.94
N ALA A 231 16.26 0.65 -0.72
CA ALA A 231 16.87 1.11 0.54
C ALA A 231 15.97 0.83 1.76
N ALA A 232 14.66 0.70 1.56
CA ALA A 232 13.72 0.31 2.60
C ALA A 232 13.91 -1.13 3.10
N ASN A 233 14.53 -2.02 2.29
CA ASN A 233 14.73 -3.41 2.67
C ASN A 233 15.70 -3.57 3.86
N ALA A 234 16.50 -2.55 4.15
CA ALA A 234 17.39 -2.51 5.32
C ALA A 234 16.70 -1.97 6.59
N LEU A 235 15.44 -1.53 6.50
CA LEU A 235 14.69 -1.03 7.65
C LEU A 235 14.14 -2.19 8.45
N ALA A 236 14.57 -2.28 9.71
CA ALA A 236 13.99 -3.21 10.67
C ALA A 236 12.49 -2.97 10.84
N ARG A 237 11.77 -3.96 11.36
CA ARG A 237 10.35 -3.80 11.72
C ARG A 237 10.07 -2.50 12.48
N GLY A 238 9.12 -1.70 11.99
CA GLY A 238 8.72 -0.44 12.60
C GLY A 238 7.90 0.47 11.68
N LEU A 239 7.35 1.54 12.25
CA LEU A 239 6.67 2.60 11.53
C LEU A 239 7.65 3.73 11.22
N TYR A 240 7.75 4.10 9.94
CA TYR A 240 8.64 5.13 9.42
C TYR A 240 7.84 6.22 8.73
N SER A 241 8.37 7.44 8.79
CA SER A 241 7.76 8.61 8.17
C SER A 241 8.77 9.33 7.27
N ALA A 242 8.27 9.82 6.14
CA ALA A 242 8.98 10.66 5.20
C ALA A 242 8.03 11.71 4.62
N GLU A 243 8.56 12.59 3.81
CA GLU A 243 7.81 13.65 3.14
C GLU A 243 8.32 13.77 1.71
N VAL A 244 7.40 13.95 0.76
CA VAL A 244 7.74 14.36 -0.61
C VAL A 244 7.30 15.81 -0.78
N THR A 245 8.27 16.69 -1.03
CA THR A 245 8.04 18.13 -1.23
C THR A 245 8.12 18.48 -2.70
N PHE A 246 7.00 18.94 -3.26
CA PHE A 246 6.88 19.54 -4.59
C PHE A 246 7.14 21.04 -4.47
N THR A 247 7.94 21.60 -5.37
CA THR A 247 8.29 23.03 -5.38
C THR A 247 8.02 23.62 -6.76
N ASN A 248 7.24 24.69 -6.81
CA ASN A 248 7.19 25.55 -8.00
C ASN A 248 8.49 26.35 -8.10
N VAL A 249 9.21 26.22 -9.20
CA VAL A 249 10.51 26.87 -9.40
C VAL A 249 10.39 28.38 -9.52
N ALA A 250 9.25 28.90 -9.99
CA ALA A 250 9.09 30.32 -10.26
C ALA A 250 8.91 31.18 -9.00
N ASP A 251 8.11 30.70 -8.05
CA ASP A 251 7.75 31.43 -6.82
C ASP A 251 8.27 30.77 -5.53
N GLY A 252 8.82 29.55 -5.62
CA GLY A 252 9.33 28.80 -4.48
C GLY A 252 8.24 28.21 -3.57
N LEU A 253 6.96 28.28 -3.96
CA LEU A 253 5.88 27.68 -3.18
C LEU A 253 5.99 26.15 -3.19
N THR A 254 5.78 25.57 -2.02
CA THR A 254 5.93 24.13 -1.80
C THR A 254 4.62 23.48 -1.35
N TRP A 255 4.41 22.24 -1.81
CA TRP A 255 3.41 21.33 -1.30
C TRP A 255 4.07 20.04 -0.84
N THR A 256 3.65 19.54 0.32
CA THR A 256 4.22 18.33 0.91
C THR A 256 3.17 17.23 0.98
N ILE A 257 3.54 16.03 0.54
CA ILE A 257 2.79 14.80 0.75
C ILE A 257 3.50 13.99 1.84
N PRO A 258 2.85 13.74 3.00
CA PRO A 258 3.38 12.82 3.99
C PRO A 258 3.46 11.41 3.43
N VAL A 259 4.54 10.70 3.74
CA VAL A 259 4.76 9.31 3.37
C VAL A 259 4.92 8.49 4.65
N GLU A 260 4.23 7.35 4.72
CA GLU A 260 4.28 6.44 5.84
C GLU A 260 4.64 5.04 5.35
N LEU A 261 5.58 4.39 6.03
CA LEU A 261 5.99 3.03 5.77
C LEU A 261 5.90 2.19 7.04
N ASN A 262 5.06 1.15 7.05
CA ASN A 262 5.05 0.14 8.11
C ASN A 262 5.86 -1.10 7.66
N SER A 263 7.12 -1.18 8.10
CA SER A 263 8.01 -2.33 7.84
C SER A 263 7.76 -3.43 8.87
N GLY A 264 7.67 -4.69 8.45
CA GLY A 264 7.41 -5.83 9.31
C GLY A 264 5.96 -5.93 9.81
N ALA A 265 4.99 -5.48 8.99
CA ALA A 265 3.58 -5.76 9.24
C ALA A 265 3.30 -7.27 9.07
N THR A 266 2.39 -7.83 9.86
CA THR A 266 1.94 -9.21 9.67
C THR A 266 1.27 -9.35 8.32
N ASP A 267 1.73 -10.33 7.55
CA ASP A 267 1.14 -10.70 6.27
C ASP A 267 0.20 -11.88 6.51
N TYR A 268 -1.04 -11.73 6.06
CA TYR A 268 -2.08 -12.76 6.17
C TYR A 268 -2.21 -13.58 4.88
N PHE A 269 -1.35 -13.32 3.89
CA PHE A 269 -1.27 -14.03 2.61
C PHE A 269 -2.64 -14.14 1.95
N THR A 270 -3.38 -13.05 1.86
CA THR A 270 -4.76 -13.05 1.35
C THR A 270 -5.01 -11.87 0.42
N GLU A 271 -5.50 -12.17 -0.77
CA GLU A 271 -5.82 -11.23 -1.84
C GLU A 271 -7.24 -11.44 -2.37
N LEU A 272 -7.98 -10.36 -2.57
CA LEU A 272 -9.34 -10.28 -3.09
C LEU A 272 -9.32 -9.51 -4.41
N PHE A 273 -9.61 -10.20 -5.50
CA PHE A 273 -9.56 -9.66 -6.85
C PHE A 273 -10.86 -8.92 -7.21
N ASP A 274 -11.18 -7.82 -6.51
CA ASP A 274 -12.46 -7.08 -6.69
C ASP A 274 -12.46 -6.06 -7.84
N ALA A 275 -11.33 -5.90 -8.54
CA ALA A 275 -11.15 -4.94 -9.63
C ALA A 275 -10.95 -5.59 -11.00
N ALA A 276 -11.32 -6.86 -11.15
CA ALA A 276 -11.06 -7.68 -12.34
C ALA A 276 -9.54 -7.81 -12.64
N ASP A 277 -8.75 -7.98 -11.58
CA ASP A 277 -7.30 -7.90 -11.55
C ASP A 277 -6.62 -9.21 -11.14
N ASN A 278 -7.33 -10.34 -11.18
CA ASN A 278 -6.73 -11.65 -10.92
C ASN A 278 -5.56 -11.93 -11.88
N ASP A 279 -4.35 -11.96 -11.32
CA ASP A 279 -3.08 -12.06 -12.04
C ASP A 279 -2.23 -13.28 -11.62
N LEU A 280 -2.87 -14.28 -11.00
CA LEU A 280 -2.22 -15.49 -10.48
C LEU A 280 -1.88 -16.55 -11.55
N ASP A 281 -2.21 -16.28 -12.81
CA ASP A 281 -2.01 -17.21 -13.91
C ASP A 281 -0.56 -17.72 -14.03
N ASN A 282 -0.40 -19.03 -14.24
CA ASN A 282 0.89 -19.71 -14.41
C ASN A 282 1.90 -19.47 -13.28
N MET A 283 1.42 -19.44 -12.04
CA MET A 283 2.20 -19.14 -10.84
C MET A 283 2.14 -20.27 -9.81
N SER A 284 3.19 -20.40 -9.01
CA SER A 284 3.20 -21.24 -7.81
C SER A 284 3.83 -20.50 -6.64
N LEU A 285 3.16 -20.55 -5.48
CA LEU A 285 3.64 -20.01 -4.22
C LEU A 285 3.88 -21.14 -3.22
N MET A 286 5.10 -21.23 -2.70
CA MET A 286 5.45 -22.14 -1.61
C MET A 286 5.55 -21.35 -0.31
N PHE A 287 4.68 -21.69 0.64
CA PHE A 287 4.62 -21.13 1.98
C PHE A 287 5.36 -22.06 2.95
N ILE A 288 6.41 -21.54 3.57
CA ILE A 288 7.33 -22.30 4.42
C ILE A 288 7.21 -21.78 5.85
N PRO A 289 6.84 -22.62 6.84
CA PRO A 289 6.80 -22.20 8.23
C PRO A 289 8.16 -21.69 8.71
N ASP A 290 8.22 -20.47 9.23
CA ASP A 290 9.43 -19.83 9.72
C ASP A 290 9.34 -19.37 11.18
N GLY A 291 8.13 -19.40 11.77
CA GLY A 291 7.86 -18.96 13.13
C GLY A 291 7.87 -17.44 13.31
N SER A 292 7.85 -16.67 12.21
CA SER A 292 7.64 -15.23 12.23
C SER A 292 6.23 -14.88 12.71
N PRO A 293 5.93 -13.59 13.00
CA PRO A 293 4.55 -13.17 13.27
C PRO A 293 3.57 -13.45 12.13
N SER A 294 4.03 -13.55 10.88
CA SER A 294 3.24 -14.00 9.73
C SER A 294 3.21 -15.52 9.62
N TYR A 295 4.01 -16.24 10.40
CA TYR A 295 4.17 -17.70 10.42
C TYR A 295 4.83 -18.34 9.19
N TYR A 296 4.63 -17.78 8.00
CA TYR A 296 5.19 -18.29 6.74
C TYR A 296 6.16 -17.28 6.09
N THR A 297 7.23 -17.79 5.48
CA THR A 297 7.91 -17.14 4.34
C THR A 297 7.36 -17.68 3.02
N VAL A 298 7.42 -16.87 1.95
CA VAL A 298 6.86 -17.24 0.64
C VAL A 298 7.94 -17.24 -0.44
N GLU A 299 7.93 -18.28 -1.27
CA GLU A 299 8.75 -18.41 -2.47
C GLU A 299 7.87 -18.52 -3.70
N ARG A 300 7.99 -17.57 -4.64
CA ARG A 300 7.23 -17.56 -5.90
C ARG A 300 8.00 -18.23 -7.04
N SER A 301 7.32 -19.01 -7.87
CA SER A 301 7.89 -19.60 -9.09
C SER A 301 6.86 -19.61 -10.22
N VAL A 302 7.33 -19.75 -11.46
CA VAL A 302 6.45 -19.94 -12.63
C VAL A 302 5.97 -21.39 -12.67
N ALA A 303 4.70 -21.61 -13.00
CA ALA A 303 4.10 -22.92 -13.17
C ALA A 303 3.53 -23.09 -14.57
N SER A 304 3.80 -24.22 -15.21
CA SER A 304 3.17 -24.62 -16.48
C SER A 304 2.48 -25.98 -16.40
N THR A 305 2.62 -26.68 -15.28
CA THR A 305 2.02 -27.97 -14.98
C THR A 305 1.74 -28.10 -13.48
N PHE A 306 0.82 -28.99 -13.10
CA PHE A 306 0.62 -29.32 -11.70
C PHE A 306 1.86 -30.04 -11.12
N PRO A 307 2.44 -29.60 -9.99
CA PRO A 307 3.58 -30.26 -9.38
C PRO A 307 3.29 -31.71 -8.97
N ALA A 308 2.07 -31.98 -8.51
CA ALA A 308 1.56 -33.34 -8.32
C ALA A 308 0.56 -33.69 -9.42
N SER A 309 0.81 -34.78 -10.16
CA SER A 309 -0.16 -35.27 -11.14
C SER A 309 -1.49 -35.60 -10.46
N PRO A 310 -2.66 -35.16 -10.96
CA PRO A 310 -3.97 -35.53 -10.41
C PRO A 310 -4.32 -37.01 -10.60
N SER A 311 -3.62 -37.69 -11.51
CA SER A 311 -3.88 -39.11 -11.82
C SER A 311 -3.72 -40.00 -10.58
N GLY A 312 -4.61 -40.98 -10.48
CA GLY A 312 -4.70 -41.92 -9.35
C GLY A 312 -5.30 -41.33 -8.07
N GLY A 313 -5.77 -40.07 -8.09
CA GLY A 313 -6.52 -39.49 -6.98
C GLY A 313 -7.98 -39.93 -6.93
N THR A 314 -8.60 -39.73 -5.77
CA THR A 314 -10.03 -39.90 -5.56
C THR A 314 -10.75 -38.71 -6.19
N ALA A 315 -11.52 -38.97 -7.25
CA ALA A 315 -12.42 -37.98 -7.83
C ALA A 315 -13.57 -37.67 -6.85
N LEU A 316 -13.92 -36.40 -6.74
CA LEU A 316 -15.00 -35.91 -5.90
C LEU A 316 -16.16 -35.48 -6.79
N ASP A 317 -17.34 -36.00 -6.50
CA ASP A 317 -18.60 -35.62 -7.16
C ASP A 317 -19.24 -34.50 -6.34
N LEU A 318 -18.75 -33.28 -6.55
CA LEU A 318 -19.23 -32.07 -5.86
C LEU A 318 -20.28 -31.40 -6.73
N ALA A 319 -21.45 -31.13 -6.15
CA ALA A 319 -22.43 -30.25 -6.75
C ALA A 319 -21.99 -28.78 -6.67
N ASP A 320 -22.78 -27.92 -7.28
CA ASP A 320 -22.79 -26.48 -7.02
C ASP A 320 -22.97 -26.22 -5.52
N ASP A 321 -22.13 -25.37 -4.94
CA ASP A 321 -22.09 -25.05 -3.51
C ASP A 321 -21.94 -26.22 -2.53
N ASP A 322 -21.14 -27.23 -2.88
CA ASP A 322 -20.97 -28.44 -2.09
C ASP A 322 -19.59 -28.57 -1.43
N PHE A 323 -19.44 -29.53 -0.53
CA PHE A 323 -18.14 -29.91 0.00
C PHE A 323 -18.01 -31.41 0.25
N ALA A 324 -16.77 -31.90 0.23
CA ALA A 324 -16.43 -33.27 0.63
C ALA A 324 -15.40 -33.26 1.77
N GLU A 325 -15.55 -34.18 2.73
CA GLU A 325 -14.55 -34.39 3.79
C GLU A 325 -13.43 -35.30 3.28
N ALA A 326 -12.18 -34.86 3.47
CA ALA A 326 -10.98 -35.65 3.26
C ALA A 326 -10.34 -35.96 4.63
N THR A 327 -10.30 -37.24 5.00
CA THR A 327 -9.67 -37.70 6.24
C THR A 327 -8.33 -38.36 5.92
N LEU A 328 -7.27 -37.91 6.60
CA LEU A 328 -5.93 -38.45 6.45
C LEU A 328 -5.79 -39.80 7.17
N THR A 329 -5.07 -40.73 6.56
CA THR A 329 -4.80 -42.06 7.11
C THR A 329 -3.42 -42.15 7.75
N ASP A 330 -3.14 -43.27 8.43
CA ASP A 330 -1.82 -43.62 8.97
C ASP A 330 -1.25 -42.62 10.00
N GLY A 331 -2.15 -41.89 10.67
CA GLY A 331 -1.78 -40.86 11.64
C GLY A 331 -1.18 -39.60 11.01
N ALA A 332 -1.24 -39.46 9.68
CA ALA A 332 -0.78 -38.26 8.99
C ALA A 332 -1.62 -37.04 9.40
N GLN A 333 -0.96 -35.89 9.45
CA GLN A 333 -1.56 -34.60 9.76
C GLN A 333 -0.99 -33.56 8.82
N VAL A 334 -1.82 -32.58 8.49
CA VAL A 334 -1.41 -31.33 7.82
C VAL A 334 -1.52 -30.19 8.82
N SER A 335 -0.87 -29.05 8.54
CA SER A 335 -0.92 -27.91 9.44
C SER A 335 -1.18 -26.60 8.72
N LEU A 336 -1.99 -25.75 9.36
CA LEU A 336 -2.23 -24.36 8.99
C LEU A 336 -1.93 -23.50 10.22
N TYR A 337 -1.01 -22.54 10.09
CA TYR A 337 -0.53 -21.69 11.19
C TYR A 337 -0.13 -22.47 12.45
N GLY A 338 0.47 -23.64 12.26
CA GLY A 338 0.95 -24.52 13.35
C GLY A 338 -0.13 -25.35 14.03
N THR A 339 -1.40 -25.12 13.68
CA THR A 339 -2.50 -25.98 14.13
C THR A 339 -2.55 -27.22 13.26
N ALA A 340 -2.53 -28.40 13.87
CA ALA A 340 -2.51 -29.69 13.18
C ALA A 340 -3.93 -30.23 12.97
N TYR A 341 -4.19 -30.76 11.77
CA TYR A 341 -5.46 -31.33 11.38
C TYR A 341 -5.26 -32.70 10.74
N ASN A 342 -6.10 -33.66 11.12
CA ASN A 342 -6.15 -35.00 10.52
C ASN A 342 -7.26 -35.12 9.45
N ARG A 343 -8.04 -34.06 9.24
CA ARG A 343 -9.06 -33.95 8.19
C ARG A 343 -9.25 -32.51 7.78
N PHE A 344 -9.74 -32.30 6.57
CA PHE A 344 -10.13 -31.01 6.02
C PHE A 344 -11.32 -31.21 5.08
N TYR A 345 -11.96 -30.12 4.70
CA TYR A 345 -13.13 -30.14 3.82
C TYR A 345 -12.79 -29.41 2.52
N ILE A 346 -13.10 -30.04 1.40
CA ILE A 346 -12.84 -29.57 0.05
C ILE A 346 -14.13 -28.98 -0.50
N GLY A 347 -14.19 -27.66 -0.66
CA GLY A 347 -15.35 -26.98 -1.24
C GLY A 347 -15.32 -27.00 -2.77
N SER A 348 -16.49 -27.03 -3.41
CA SER A 348 -16.63 -26.85 -4.86
C SER A 348 -15.97 -25.54 -5.32
N ASN A 349 -16.19 -24.50 -4.50
CA ASN A 349 -15.82 -23.10 -4.67
C ASN A 349 -14.34 -22.80 -4.38
N GLY A 350 -13.43 -23.73 -4.69
CA GLY A 350 -11.98 -23.47 -4.77
C GLY A 350 -11.23 -23.21 -3.45
N TYR A 351 -11.76 -23.68 -2.33
CA TYR A 351 -11.13 -23.58 -1.01
C TYR A 351 -11.11 -24.91 -0.23
N LEU A 352 -10.24 -24.92 0.77
CA LEU A 352 -10.20 -25.91 1.85
C LEU A 352 -10.53 -25.24 3.17
N THR A 353 -11.46 -25.80 3.95
CA THR A 353 -11.69 -25.38 5.34
C THR A 353 -11.25 -26.45 6.33
N PHE A 354 -10.91 -26.03 7.54
CA PHE A 354 -10.56 -26.92 8.63
C PHE A 354 -11.58 -26.81 9.78
N GLY A 355 -11.81 -27.92 10.47
CA GLY A 355 -12.77 -28.02 11.57
C GLY A 355 -14.21 -28.30 11.12
N GLN A 356 -14.69 -27.65 10.05
CA GLN A 356 -16.02 -27.90 9.47
C GLN A 356 -16.06 -27.61 7.96
N GLY A 357 -16.98 -28.27 7.25
CA GLY A 357 -17.31 -27.96 5.86
C GLY A 357 -18.20 -26.71 5.74
N GLU A 358 -18.33 -26.19 4.51
CA GLU A 358 -19.05 -24.96 4.22
C GLU A 358 -19.65 -24.99 2.80
N TRP A 359 -20.74 -24.22 2.60
CA TRP A 359 -21.50 -24.10 1.35
C TRP A 359 -21.47 -22.67 0.79
N ALA A 360 -20.43 -21.91 1.10
CA ALA A 360 -20.37 -20.51 0.68
C ALA A 360 -19.94 -20.42 -0.78
N PHE A 361 -20.69 -19.64 -1.55
CA PHE A 361 -20.48 -19.37 -2.98
C PHE A 361 -19.87 -18.01 -3.25
N TYR A 362 -20.04 -17.06 -2.33
CA TYR A 362 -19.50 -15.71 -2.47
C TYR A 362 -18.27 -15.52 -1.59
N GLU A 363 -17.28 -14.87 -2.15
CA GLU A 363 -16.08 -14.42 -1.50
C GLU A 363 -16.23 -13.03 -0.89
N SER A 364 -15.56 -12.85 0.25
CA SER A 364 -15.25 -11.53 0.80
C SER A 364 -14.18 -11.74 1.86
N ILE A 365 -13.39 -10.70 2.11
CA ILE A 365 -12.42 -10.68 3.22
C ILE A 365 -13.08 -11.11 4.54
N ALA A 366 -14.23 -10.52 4.87
CA ALA A 366 -14.92 -10.85 6.11
C ALA A 366 -15.31 -12.32 6.20
N LYS A 367 -15.78 -12.92 5.09
CA LYS A 367 -16.19 -14.33 5.02
C LYS A 367 -15.00 -15.29 5.09
N HIS A 368 -13.91 -14.95 4.42
CA HIS A 368 -12.68 -15.74 4.40
C HIS A 368 -12.11 -15.95 5.80
N PHE A 369 -12.10 -14.90 6.61
CA PHE A 369 -11.52 -14.96 7.96
C PHE A 369 -12.41 -15.60 9.03
N VAL A 370 -13.64 -16.03 8.71
CA VAL A 370 -14.54 -16.68 9.69
C VAL A 370 -14.03 -18.08 10.07
N LEU A 371 -13.45 -18.82 9.12
CA LEU A 371 -12.99 -20.19 9.35
C LEU A 371 -11.50 -20.31 9.04
N PRO A 372 -10.79 -21.28 9.65
CA PRO A 372 -9.46 -21.62 9.21
C PRO A 372 -9.56 -22.16 7.79
N ARG A 373 -8.87 -21.51 6.85
CA ARG A 373 -9.09 -21.72 5.42
C ARG A 373 -7.81 -21.58 4.62
N VAL A 374 -7.70 -22.39 3.57
CA VAL A 374 -6.75 -22.22 2.47
C VAL A 374 -7.57 -22.11 1.18
N ALA A 375 -7.65 -20.92 0.60
CA ALA A 375 -8.31 -20.64 -0.65
C ALA A 375 -7.27 -20.50 -1.78
N ALA A 376 -7.48 -21.21 -2.89
CA ALA A 376 -6.69 -20.99 -4.10
C ALA A 376 -7.43 -20.09 -5.08
N LEU A 377 -8.75 -20.27 -5.20
CA LEU A 377 -9.63 -19.41 -5.97
C LEU A 377 -11.03 -19.53 -5.35
N PHE A 378 -11.24 -18.85 -4.22
CA PHE A 378 -12.55 -18.79 -3.60
C PHE A 378 -13.45 -17.87 -4.40
N ASP A 379 -14.44 -18.48 -5.05
CA ASP A 379 -15.38 -17.87 -5.98
C ASP A 379 -16.53 -18.87 -6.22
N ASP A 380 -17.59 -18.46 -6.91
CA ASP A 380 -18.74 -19.25 -7.28
C ASP A 380 -18.39 -20.24 -8.41
N LEU A 381 -17.78 -21.38 -8.07
CA LEU A 381 -17.31 -22.40 -9.02
C LEU A 381 -18.27 -23.58 -9.11
N ASP A 382 -18.48 -24.09 -10.32
CA ASP A 382 -19.41 -25.19 -10.59
C ASP A 382 -18.70 -26.40 -11.23
N PRO A 383 -18.10 -27.31 -10.42
CA PRO A 383 -17.53 -28.57 -10.89
C PRO A 383 -18.53 -29.50 -11.58
N ALA A 384 -19.84 -29.37 -11.31
CA ALA A 384 -20.86 -30.23 -11.90
C ALA A 384 -21.16 -29.84 -13.35
N SER A 385 -20.95 -28.58 -13.72
CA SER A 385 -21.06 -28.10 -15.10
C SER A 385 -19.83 -28.40 -15.97
N GLY A 386 -18.65 -28.58 -15.38
CA GLY A 386 -17.43 -28.87 -16.11
C GLY A 386 -16.18 -29.08 -15.24
N GLY A 387 -15.18 -29.73 -15.82
CA GLY A 387 -13.91 -30.00 -15.13
C GLY A 387 -13.97 -31.18 -14.17
N ALA A 388 -13.07 -31.19 -13.19
CA ALA A 388 -13.03 -32.19 -12.13
C ALA A 388 -12.34 -31.66 -10.87
N VAL A 389 -12.84 -32.08 -9.70
CA VAL A 389 -12.14 -31.93 -8.41
C VAL A 389 -11.67 -33.31 -7.95
N SER A 390 -10.42 -33.40 -7.52
CA SER A 390 -9.86 -34.65 -7.01
C SER A 390 -8.88 -34.40 -5.88
N TRP A 391 -8.69 -35.40 -5.02
CA TRP A 391 -7.68 -35.36 -3.99
C TRP A 391 -6.93 -36.67 -3.83
N LYS A 392 -5.73 -36.62 -3.26
CA LYS A 392 -5.00 -37.81 -2.82
C LYS A 392 -4.05 -37.51 -1.68
N GLN A 393 -3.85 -38.53 -0.83
CA GLN A 393 -2.79 -38.55 0.14
C GLN A 393 -1.53 -39.19 -0.47
N MET A 394 -0.41 -38.49 -0.39
CA MET A 394 0.93 -38.96 -0.74
C MET A 394 1.71 -39.28 0.54
N SER A 395 2.96 -39.76 0.40
CA SER A 395 3.80 -40.11 1.54
C SER A 395 4.22 -38.91 2.40
N ASP A 396 4.18 -37.71 1.86
CA ASP A 396 4.70 -36.48 2.46
C ASP A 396 3.67 -35.33 2.52
N ARG A 397 2.50 -35.47 1.88
CA ARG A 397 1.50 -34.41 1.74
C ARG A 397 0.13 -34.92 1.33
N ALA A 398 -0.89 -34.08 1.48
CA ALA A 398 -2.17 -34.21 0.81
C ALA A 398 -2.26 -33.21 -0.36
N VAL A 399 -2.88 -33.63 -1.46
CA VAL A 399 -3.01 -32.81 -2.68
C VAL A 399 -4.47 -32.74 -3.07
N VAL A 400 -4.96 -31.54 -3.37
CA VAL A 400 -6.30 -31.30 -3.91
C VAL A 400 -6.16 -30.51 -5.21
N THR A 401 -6.83 -30.93 -6.27
CA THR A 401 -6.77 -30.31 -7.59
C THR A 401 -8.16 -29.99 -8.10
N TRP A 402 -8.35 -28.76 -8.56
CA TRP A 402 -9.44 -28.33 -9.42
C TRP A 402 -8.88 -28.21 -10.83
N GLN A 403 -9.37 -29.03 -11.75
CA GLN A 403 -8.88 -29.07 -13.12
C GLN A 403 -9.99 -28.69 -14.09
N ASN A 404 -9.80 -27.57 -14.79
CA ASN A 404 -10.74 -27.00 -15.75
C ASN A 404 -12.15 -26.75 -15.18
N VAL A 405 -12.26 -26.36 -13.91
CA VAL A 405 -13.53 -26.10 -13.24
C VAL A 405 -14.00 -24.69 -13.61
N PRO A 406 -15.20 -24.51 -14.18
CA PRO A 406 -15.71 -23.20 -14.54
C PRO A 406 -16.34 -22.47 -13.35
N GLN A 407 -16.48 -21.15 -13.46
CA GLN A 407 -17.38 -20.38 -12.61
C GLN A 407 -18.84 -20.69 -12.98
N TYR A 408 -19.75 -20.59 -12.00
CA TYR A 408 -21.18 -20.82 -12.18
C TYR A 408 -21.73 -19.96 -13.33
N GLY A 409 -22.42 -20.60 -14.27
CA GLY A 409 -23.01 -19.92 -15.42
C GLY A 409 -22.01 -19.40 -16.46
N MET A 410 -20.71 -19.64 -16.31
CA MET A 410 -19.66 -19.25 -17.25
C MET A 410 -19.00 -20.48 -17.90
N SER A 411 -18.28 -20.26 -19.01
CA SER A 411 -17.56 -21.33 -19.72
C SER A 411 -16.04 -21.28 -19.59
N GLY A 412 -15.51 -20.22 -18.96
CA GLY A 412 -14.10 -20.11 -18.66
C GLY A 412 -13.67 -21.23 -17.71
N ALA A 413 -12.50 -21.82 -17.92
CA ALA A 413 -12.01 -22.92 -17.12
C ALA A 413 -10.87 -22.48 -16.19
N ASN A 414 -10.96 -22.83 -14.91
CA ASN A 414 -9.94 -22.55 -13.91
C ASN A 414 -9.22 -23.84 -13.49
N SER A 415 -7.89 -23.79 -13.41
CA SER A 415 -7.04 -24.93 -13.06
C SER A 415 -6.02 -24.55 -11.99
N PHE A 416 -6.17 -25.12 -10.80
CA PHE A 416 -5.30 -24.86 -9.65
C PHE A 416 -5.19 -26.06 -8.71
N GLN A 417 -4.14 -26.07 -7.89
CA GLN A 417 -3.80 -27.18 -6.98
C GLN A 417 -3.31 -26.64 -5.64
N ILE A 418 -3.81 -27.24 -4.55
CA ILE A 418 -3.34 -27.01 -3.18
C ILE A 418 -2.62 -28.27 -2.70
N GLU A 419 -1.36 -28.13 -2.31
CA GLU A 419 -0.56 -29.18 -1.67
C GLU A 419 -0.31 -28.82 -0.20
N LEU A 420 -0.80 -29.66 0.72
CA LEU A 420 -0.62 -29.52 2.17
C LEU A 420 0.43 -30.54 2.65
N PHE A 421 1.66 -30.10 2.88
CA PHE A 421 2.75 -30.98 3.33
C PHE A 421 2.63 -31.31 4.81
N PHE A 422 3.02 -32.53 5.18
CA PHE A 422 2.95 -33.00 6.58
C PHE A 422 3.95 -32.30 7.51
N ASP A 423 4.93 -31.60 6.95
CA ASP A 423 5.85 -30.73 7.70
C ASP A 423 5.33 -29.30 7.89
N GLY A 424 4.11 -29.01 7.44
CA GLY A 424 3.45 -27.72 7.59
C GLY A 424 3.68 -26.74 6.43
N ARG A 425 4.47 -27.10 5.42
CA ARG A 425 4.53 -26.33 4.18
C ARG A 425 3.22 -26.41 3.43
N ILE A 426 2.87 -25.34 2.73
CA ILE A 426 1.69 -25.29 1.86
C ILE A 426 2.16 -24.78 0.50
N ARG A 427 1.75 -25.43 -0.60
CA ARG A 427 1.92 -24.87 -1.94
C ARG A 427 0.56 -24.65 -2.58
N ILE A 428 0.38 -23.47 -3.18
CA ILE A 428 -0.70 -23.25 -4.14
C ILE A 428 -0.08 -23.06 -5.52
N THR A 429 -0.66 -23.72 -6.52
CA THR A 429 -0.24 -23.59 -7.92
C THR A 429 -1.44 -23.29 -8.79
N TRP A 430 -1.35 -22.24 -9.58
CA TRP A 430 -2.32 -21.81 -10.58
C TRP A 430 -1.75 -22.05 -11.98
N LEU A 431 -2.59 -22.58 -12.87
CA LEU A 431 -2.27 -22.76 -14.28
C LEU A 431 -3.03 -21.73 -15.10
N GLY A 432 -4.06 -22.14 -15.85
CA GLY A 432 -4.99 -21.22 -16.49
C GLY A 432 -6.16 -20.90 -15.56
N ILE A 433 -6.37 -19.63 -15.29
CA ILE A 433 -7.42 -19.02 -14.48
C ILE A 433 -8.15 -18.05 -15.39
N SER A 434 -9.40 -18.38 -15.70
CA SER A 434 -10.29 -17.53 -16.48
C SER A 434 -11.10 -16.55 -15.64
N ALA A 435 -11.26 -16.85 -14.34
CA ALA A 435 -11.91 -15.95 -13.40
C ALA A 435 -11.13 -14.65 -13.31
N THR A 436 -11.82 -13.53 -13.45
CA THR A 436 -11.22 -12.19 -13.31
C THR A 436 -11.27 -11.69 -11.87
N ASP A 437 -12.13 -12.31 -11.07
CA ASP A 437 -12.41 -12.04 -9.66
C ASP A 437 -12.12 -13.28 -8.80
N GLY A 438 -12.55 -13.24 -7.53
CA GLY A 438 -12.33 -14.29 -6.53
C GLY A 438 -11.35 -13.89 -5.43
N LEU A 439 -11.01 -14.84 -4.57
CA LEU A 439 -10.09 -14.65 -3.44
C LEU A 439 -9.09 -15.79 -3.33
N ALA A 440 -7.82 -15.46 -3.13
CA ALA A 440 -6.78 -16.43 -2.81
C ALA A 440 -6.16 -16.10 -1.46
N GLY A 441 -5.88 -17.12 -0.64
CA GLY A 441 -5.12 -16.90 0.57
C GLY A 441 -5.44 -17.77 1.78
N PHE A 442 -4.90 -17.38 2.93
CA PHE A 442 -4.97 -18.15 4.17
C PHE A 442 -5.76 -17.42 5.26
N SER A 443 -6.37 -18.18 6.15
CA SER A 443 -7.06 -17.67 7.34
C SER A 443 -6.80 -18.59 8.53
N GLU A 444 -6.48 -18.02 9.69
CA GLU A 444 -6.41 -18.75 10.98
C GLU A 444 -7.81 -19.08 11.54
N GLY A 445 -8.85 -18.41 11.05
CA GLY A 445 -10.23 -18.57 11.52
C GLY A 445 -10.48 -17.93 12.88
N GLU A 446 -10.48 -16.60 12.95
CA GLU A 446 -10.81 -15.84 14.17
C GLU A 446 -11.43 -14.46 13.85
N TRP A 447 -12.21 -14.38 12.76
CA TRP A 447 -12.67 -13.12 12.16
C TRP A 447 -11.54 -12.29 11.58
N LEU A 448 -11.91 -11.18 10.93
CA LEU A 448 -10.97 -10.28 10.27
C LEU A 448 -9.91 -9.75 11.27
N PRO A 449 -8.62 -10.06 11.06
CA PRO A 449 -7.58 -9.61 11.98
C PRO A 449 -7.49 -8.08 12.08
N ALA A 450 -7.18 -7.58 13.27
CA ALA A 450 -6.97 -6.15 13.48
C ALA A 450 -5.73 -5.70 12.70
N GLY A 451 -5.91 -4.73 11.80
CA GLY A 451 -4.85 -4.28 10.90
C GLY A 451 -4.64 -5.18 9.67
N PHE A 452 -5.58 -6.08 9.37
CA PHE A 452 -5.62 -6.75 8.08
C PHE A 452 -5.59 -5.72 6.96
N PHE A 453 -4.77 -6.01 5.97
CA PHE A 453 -4.94 -5.52 4.62
C PHE A 453 -4.34 -6.58 3.72
N GLU A 454 -5.03 -6.77 2.62
CA GLU A 454 -4.66 -7.51 1.43
C GLU A 454 -3.16 -7.62 1.08
N SER A 455 -2.76 -8.83 0.73
CA SER A 455 -1.48 -9.13 0.11
C SER A 455 -1.59 -8.93 -1.40
N ASP A 456 -0.48 -8.66 -2.07
CA ASP A 456 -0.36 -8.83 -3.53
C ASP A 456 0.47 -10.10 -3.70
N LEU A 457 -0.21 -11.22 -3.89
CA LEU A 457 0.39 -12.55 -3.92
C LEU A 457 1.30 -12.69 -5.14
N SER A 458 0.94 -12.01 -6.22
CA SER A 458 1.68 -11.95 -7.47
C SER A 458 3.01 -11.20 -7.32
N ALA A 459 3.07 -10.18 -6.47
CA ALA A 459 4.27 -9.38 -6.22
C ALA A 459 5.30 -10.01 -5.27
N TYR A 460 5.03 -11.19 -4.68
CA TYR A 460 6.04 -11.85 -3.86
C TYR A 460 7.33 -12.11 -4.65
N ASN A 461 8.46 -12.02 -3.93
CA ASN A 461 9.76 -12.25 -4.52
C ASN A 461 9.76 -13.60 -5.23
N ALA A 462 10.14 -13.59 -6.51
CA ALA A 462 10.48 -14.84 -7.18
C ALA A 462 11.54 -15.52 -6.31
N ALA A 463 11.35 -16.81 -6.04
CA ALA A 463 12.40 -17.65 -5.50
C ALA A 463 13.65 -17.30 -6.27
N ILE A 464 14.71 -16.88 -5.55
CA ILE A 464 16.04 -17.01 -6.13
C ILE A 464 16.08 -18.49 -6.45
N THR A 465 16.07 -18.86 -7.73
CA THR A 465 16.26 -20.25 -8.11
C THR A 465 17.64 -20.58 -7.55
N ASP A 466 17.67 -21.16 -6.35
CA ASP A 466 18.87 -21.79 -5.91
C ASP A 466 18.96 -22.98 -6.82
N ASP A 467 19.87 -22.86 -7.77
CA ASP A 467 20.12 -23.88 -8.76
C ASP A 467 20.37 -25.24 -8.07
N LEU A 468 20.66 -25.31 -6.76
CA LEU A 468 20.79 -26.52 -5.96
C LEU A 468 19.51 -26.89 -5.17
N GLU A 469 18.84 -27.99 -5.56
CA GLU A 469 17.69 -28.59 -4.85
C GLU A 469 18.10 -29.84 -4.05
N LEU A 470 17.47 -30.06 -2.88
CA LEU A 470 17.51 -31.34 -2.16
C LEU A 470 16.32 -32.22 -2.55
N ILE A 471 16.56 -33.35 -3.23
CA ILE A 471 15.50 -34.28 -3.66
C ILE A 471 14.98 -35.12 -2.49
N THR A 472 15.84 -35.46 -1.54
CA THR A 472 15.49 -36.36 -0.43
C THR A 472 15.20 -35.58 0.86
N TYR A 473 13.95 -35.59 1.31
CA TYR A 473 13.51 -34.86 2.52
C TYR A 473 13.57 -35.72 3.80
N GLY A 474 13.55 -35.04 4.96
CA GLY A 474 13.51 -35.63 6.31
C GLY A 474 14.87 -35.86 6.97
N GLY A 475 14.92 -35.81 8.30
CA GLY A 475 16.17 -35.99 9.08
C GLY A 475 16.68 -37.43 9.17
N LEU A 476 17.96 -37.60 9.53
CA LEU A 476 18.53 -38.86 10.02
C LEU A 476 18.14 -39.04 11.50
N VAL A 477 17.26 -40.01 11.78
CA VAL A 477 16.85 -40.36 13.16
C VAL A 477 17.44 -41.73 13.52
N GLY A 478 18.67 -41.73 14.04
CA GLY A 478 19.34 -42.95 14.53
C GLY A 478 19.07 -43.20 16.01
N SER A 479 18.87 -44.46 16.40
CA SER A 479 18.73 -44.87 17.80
C SER A 479 19.72 -45.99 18.17
N GLY A 480 20.24 -46.00 19.39
CA GLY A 480 21.30 -46.95 19.80
C GLY A 480 21.68 -46.82 21.28
N MET A 481 22.54 -47.74 21.75
CA MET A 481 23.15 -47.63 23.08
C MET A 481 24.14 -46.45 23.13
N GLU A 482 24.42 -45.94 24.33
CA GLU A 482 25.46 -44.92 24.55
C GLU A 482 26.81 -45.42 24.00
N GLY A 483 27.44 -44.64 23.11
CA GLY A 483 28.64 -45.06 22.37
C GLY A 483 28.38 -45.75 21.02
N GLY A 484 27.12 -46.03 20.67
CA GLY A 484 26.73 -46.72 19.44
C GLY A 484 26.77 -48.25 19.56
N PRO A 485 26.36 -48.99 18.50
CA PRO A 485 25.96 -48.50 17.18
C PRO A 485 24.57 -47.86 17.16
N PHE A 486 24.36 -46.90 16.25
CA PHE A 486 23.06 -46.28 15.97
C PHE A 486 22.42 -46.91 14.74
N THR A 487 21.10 -47.08 14.76
CA THR A 487 20.32 -47.64 13.64
C THR A 487 19.14 -46.71 13.31
N PRO A 488 19.03 -46.23 12.06
CA PRO A 488 20.07 -46.21 11.02
C PRO A 488 21.27 -45.33 11.44
N ALA A 489 22.48 -45.73 11.04
CA ALA A 489 23.71 -44.97 11.31
C ALA A 489 23.93 -43.82 10.30
N SER A 490 23.24 -43.85 9.16
CA SER A 490 23.41 -42.90 8.07
C SER A 490 22.15 -42.76 7.24
N LYS A 491 22.03 -41.63 6.54
CA LYS A 491 21.01 -41.38 5.52
C LYS A 491 21.67 -40.72 4.31
N THR A 492 21.23 -41.10 3.12
CA THR A 492 21.65 -40.48 1.86
C THR A 492 20.70 -39.35 1.51
N TYR A 493 21.26 -38.22 1.12
CA TYR A 493 20.58 -37.04 0.63
C TYR A 493 21.00 -36.76 -0.80
N THR A 494 20.06 -36.74 -1.74
CA THR A 494 20.38 -36.45 -3.14
C THR A 494 20.20 -34.95 -3.40
N LEU A 495 21.25 -34.31 -3.91
CA LEU A 495 21.27 -32.94 -4.42
C LEU A 495 21.02 -32.96 -5.92
N ARG A 496 20.40 -31.91 -6.47
CA ARG A 496 20.17 -31.72 -7.90
C ARG A 496 20.49 -30.30 -8.31
N ASN A 497 21.16 -30.13 -9.44
CA ASN A 497 21.24 -28.84 -10.11
C ASN A 497 20.05 -28.64 -11.06
N ASN A 498 19.14 -27.73 -10.74
CA ASN A 498 18.01 -27.30 -11.57
C ASN A 498 18.31 -26.05 -12.41
N GLY A 499 19.44 -25.41 -12.18
CA GLY A 499 19.92 -24.25 -12.94
C GLY A 499 20.48 -24.61 -14.31
N ALA A 500 20.72 -23.57 -15.12
CA ALA A 500 21.32 -23.68 -16.44
C ALA A 500 22.87 -23.64 -16.43
N ALA A 501 23.47 -23.36 -15.27
CA ALA A 501 24.92 -23.24 -15.07
C ALA A 501 25.41 -24.23 -14.00
N PRO A 502 26.69 -24.63 -14.02
CA PRO A 502 27.26 -25.46 -12.95
C PRO A 502 27.17 -24.77 -11.58
N VAL A 503 26.91 -25.56 -10.54
CA VAL A 503 26.76 -25.10 -9.16
C VAL A 503 27.78 -25.79 -8.27
N ASP A 504 28.62 -24.99 -7.62
CA ASP A 504 29.44 -25.45 -6.50
C ASP A 504 28.56 -25.57 -5.25
N TRP A 505 28.76 -26.64 -4.47
CA TRP A 505 27.98 -26.91 -3.27
C TRP A 505 28.87 -27.36 -2.11
N THR A 506 28.43 -27.09 -0.89
CA THR A 506 29.08 -27.58 0.34
C THR A 506 28.07 -28.20 1.31
N ALA A 507 28.48 -29.25 2.01
CA ALA A 507 27.71 -29.90 3.05
C ALA A 507 28.47 -29.81 4.37
N THR A 508 27.99 -28.96 5.28
CA THR A 508 28.65 -28.67 6.55
C THR A 508 27.84 -29.26 7.71
N PRO A 509 28.36 -30.28 8.41
CA PRO A 509 27.70 -30.80 9.60
C PRO A 509 27.57 -29.71 10.68
N SER A 510 26.36 -29.50 11.22
CA SER A 510 26.12 -28.53 12.30
C SER A 510 26.64 -28.96 13.67
N ALA A 511 26.97 -30.25 13.79
CA ALA A 511 27.47 -30.86 15.00
C ALA A 511 28.76 -31.62 14.71
N PRO A 512 29.76 -31.56 15.62
CA PRO A 512 31.07 -32.17 15.40
C PRO A 512 31.04 -33.70 15.37
N TRP A 513 29.93 -34.31 15.81
CA TRP A 513 29.70 -35.75 15.78
C TRP A 513 28.97 -36.22 14.52
N LEU A 514 28.64 -35.35 13.57
CA LEU A 514 28.08 -35.72 12.27
C LEU A 514 29.16 -35.63 11.18
N THR A 515 29.08 -36.53 10.20
CA THR A 515 29.90 -36.46 8.98
C THR A 515 29.02 -36.37 7.76
N ALA A 516 29.41 -35.57 6.76
CA ALA A 516 28.78 -35.52 5.43
C ALA A 516 29.83 -35.87 4.37
N THR A 517 29.58 -36.88 3.56
CA THR A 517 30.50 -37.34 2.51
C THR A 517 29.77 -37.51 1.17
N PRO A 518 30.19 -36.81 0.09
CA PRO A 518 31.21 -35.77 0.05
C PRO A 518 30.75 -34.50 0.81
N SER A 519 31.70 -33.70 1.31
CA SER A 519 31.40 -32.43 1.98
C SER A 519 31.38 -31.22 1.05
N ASN A 520 31.71 -31.41 -0.23
CA ASN A 520 31.60 -30.41 -1.29
C ASN A 520 31.65 -31.09 -2.67
N GLY A 521 31.28 -30.33 -3.70
CA GLY A 521 31.43 -30.73 -5.10
C GLY A 521 30.89 -29.67 -6.05
N THR A 522 30.86 -30.00 -7.34
CA THR A 522 30.24 -29.19 -8.39
C THR A 522 29.24 -30.06 -9.14
N LEU A 523 28.04 -29.53 -9.42
CA LEU A 523 27.02 -30.17 -10.23
C LEU A 523 26.78 -29.37 -11.49
N ASP A 524 26.98 -29.98 -12.66
CA ASP A 524 26.54 -29.39 -13.93
C ASP A 524 25.01 -29.34 -14.02
N ALA A 525 24.47 -28.50 -14.91
CA ALA A 525 23.04 -28.35 -15.14
C ALA A 525 22.34 -29.71 -15.32
N GLY A 526 21.31 -29.97 -14.51
CA GLY A 526 20.53 -31.21 -14.52
C GLY A 526 21.18 -32.41 -13.83
N GLN A 527 22.41 -32.29 -13.30
CA GLN A 527 23.07 -33.39 -12.59
C GLN A 527 22.61 -33.53 -11.15
N GLN A 528 22.85 -34.72 -10.60
CA GLN A 528 22.58 -35.06 -9.20
C GLN A 528 23.83 -35.61 -8.52
N ALA A 529 23.93 -35.40 -7.21
CA ALA A 529 24.95 -36.01 -6.37
C ALA A 529 24.36 -36.47 -5.05
N ASP A 530 24.84 -37.61 -4.55
CA ASP A 530 24.46 -38.13 -3.25
C ASP A 530 25.44 -37.68 -2.17
N VAL A 531 24.91 -37.13 -1.08
CA VAL A 531 25.62 -36.81 0.15
C VAL A 531 25.17 -37.77 1.24
N VAL A 532 26.08 -38.59 1.75
CA VAL A 532 25.81 -39.46 2.88
C VAL A 532 26.10 -38.72 4.17
N VAL A 533 25.06 -38.48 4.96
CA VAL A 533 25.18 -37.97 6.33
C VAL A 533 25.18 -39.15 7.29
N ALA A 534 26.18 -39.22 8.17
CA ALA A 534 26.37 -40.35 9.07
C ALA A 534 26.73 -39.92 10.51
N ILE A 535 26.39 -40.80 11.46
CA ILE A 535 26.80 -40.77 12.86
C ILE A 535 27.96 -41.76 13.02
N PRO A 536 29.24 -41.33 12.95
CA PRO A 536 30.38 -42.21 13.16
C PRO A 536 30.33 -42.86 14.55
N GLY A 537 30.61 -44.17 14.61
CA GLY A 537 30.54 -44.95 15.85
C GLY A 537 31.50 -44.42 16.93
N SER A 538 31.03 -44.40 18.18
CA SER A 538 31.57 -43.73 19.38
C SER A 538 31.22 -42.23 19.52
N HIS A 539 29.95 -41.95 19.80
CA HIS A 539 29.51 -40.67 20.37
C HIS A 539 28.83 -40.90 21.72
N THR A 540 29.17 -40.08 22.72
CA THR A 540 28.52 -40.04 24.03
C THR A 540 27.60 -38.82 24.04
N PRO A 541 26.27 -38.97 23.89
CA PRO A 541 25.37 -37.82 23.87
C PRO A 541 25.33 -37.18 25.26
N THR A 542 25.74 -35.91 25.38
CA THR A 542 25.44 -35.13 26.59
C THR A 542 23.99 -34.66 26.52
N GLY A 543 23.05 -35.56 26.80
CA GLY A 543 21.61 -35.27 26.88
C GLY A 543 20.81 -35.46 25.57
N PRO A 544 19.47 -35.32 25.61
CA PRO A 544 18.59 -35.52 24.46
C PRO A 544 18.73 -34.36 23.46
N GLY A 545 19.74 -34.41 22.59
CA GLY A 545 19.95 -33.43 21.52
C GLY A 545 19.42 -33.92 20.18
N LYS A 546 18.54 -33.14 19.53
CA LYS A 546 18.29 -33.22 18.08
C LYS A 546 19.36 -32.38 17.38
N ALA A 547 20.04 -32.90 16.37
CA ALA A 547 20.92 -32.11 15.51
C ALA A 547 20.46 -32.17 14.05
N PHE A 548 20.53 -31.04 13.36
CA PHE A 548 20.13 -30.87 11.97
C PHE A 548 21.37 -30.60 11.13
N SER A 549 21.71 -31.40 10.11
CA SER A 549 22.74 -31.00 9.15
C SER A 549 22.18 -29.96 8.19
N THR A 550 22.82 -28.80 8.08
CA THR A 550 22.53 -27.79 7.06
C THR A 550 23.42 -28.04 5.83
N ILE A 551 22.82 -28.07 4.64
CA ILE A 551 23.53 -28.02 3.36
C ILE A 551 23.32 -26.61 2.82
N SER A 552 24.38 -25.94 2.38
CA SER A 552 24.34 -24.55 1.93
C SER A 552 25.17 -24.37 0.66
N LYS A 553 24.73 -23.43 -0.19
CA LYS A 553 25.46 -22.96 -1.37
C LYS A 553 26.82 -22.35 -1.00
#